data_AF-A0A3C0KUH0-F1
#
_entry.id   AF-A0A3C0KUH0-F1
#
_cell.length_a   1.000
_cell.length_b   1.000
_cell.length_c   1.000
_cell.angle_alpha   90.00
_cell.angle_beta   90.00
_cell.angle_gamma   90.00
#
_symmetry.space_group_name_H-M   'P 1'
#
loop_
_entity.id
_entity.type
_entity.pdbx_description
1 polymer ?
#
loop_
_entity_poly.entity_id
_entity_poly.type
_entity_poly.pdbx_seq_one_letter_code
_entity_poly.pdbx_strand_id
1 'polypeptide(L)'
;MDIKTVFLKDSYQMSQNLYNVKFLHPIGASTFKYGVTIPVEAQTERMRAIEKGCKVAVNILFGTEEPVMAEIRRLNNNPGHLQFRYENKSQERLRRYLSGIFGSTERGSLLEIEEVIPFTFLFKPILKNTKPSLQISDMLLHRLEQKEIERFAEISQIKESLATVEYGTRFSQSDYNSRIHEGLTLKGWNREQKVVEELGLKCDFEKNGIWVEVEFGNARSYYQDYVKFMLAKKYRNARLGLLLCPTTSFASLLCELGRQRARENVVRERQPTYSGMMSYEKAARELPFLGFMFDMPIVVAGVEISGQSLFQGNAVLGQ
;
A
#
# COMPACT_ATOMS: atom_id res chain seq x y z
N MET A 1 25.90 -20.19 -16.96
CA MET A 1 24.70 -19.33 -16.99
C MET A 1 25.04 -18.05 -16.26
N ASP A 2 25.05 -16.92 -16.96
CA ASP A 2 25.58 -15.66 -16.45
C ASP A 2 24.61 -15.04 -15.42
N ILE A 3 25.07 -14.93 -14.17
CA ILE A 3 24.26 -14.51 -13.00
C ILE A 3 23.68 -13.10 -13.22
N LYS A 4 24.33 -12.26 -14.05
CA LYS A 4 23.83 -10.92 -14.38
C LYS A 4 22.56 -10.94 -15.21
N THR A 5 22.36 -11.92 -16.09
CA THR A 5 21.26 -11.91 -17.06
C THR A 5 19.93 -12.38 -16.46
N VAL A 6 19.96 -13.26 -15.45
CA VAL A 6 18.75 -13.70 -14.72
C VAL A 6 18.27 -12.61 -13.75
N PHE A 7 19.20 -11.98 -13.01
CA PHE A 7 18.87 -10.85 -12.13
C PHE A 7 18.23 -9.67 -12.87
N LEU A 8 18.68 -9.38 -14.10
CA LEU A 8 18.13 -8.29 -14.92
C LEU A 8 16.70 -8.53 -15.43
N LYS A 9 16.28 -9.78 -15.66
CA LYS A 9 14.92 -10.07 -16.14
C LYS A 9 13.87 -10.02 -15.03
N ASP A 10 14.18 -10.60 -13.86
CA ASP A 10 13.27 -10.57 -12.70
C ASP A 10 13.18 -9.17 -12.10
N SER A 11 14.30 -8.43 -12.08
CA SER A 11 14.28 -6.99 -11.72
C SER A 11 13.51 -6.15 -12.73
N TYR A 12 13.50 -6.49 -14.03
CA TYR A 12 12.74 -5.73 -15.03
C TYR A 12 11.22 -5.90 -14.86
N GLN A 13 10.73 -7.12 -14.61
CA GLN A 13 9.30 -7.35 -14.30
C GLN A 13 8.89 -6.79 -12.93
N MET A 14 9.70 -6.94 -11.87
CA MET A 14 9.44 -6.26 -10.60
C MET A 14 9.47 -4.73 -10.75
N SER A 15 10.36 -4.19 -11.58
CA SER A 15 10.46 -2.75 -11.81
C SER A 15 9.20 -2.22 -12.50
N GLN A 16 8.66 -2.91 -13.50
CA GLN A 16 7.44 -2.49 -14.22
C GLN A 16 6.24 -2.36 -13.28
N ASN A 17 6.04 -3.31 -12.36
CA ASN A 17 4.96 -3.23 -11.36
C ASN A 17 5.15 -2.11 -10.34
N LEU A 18 6.40 -1.76 -10.00
CA LEU A 18 6.71 -0.62 -9.12
C LEU A 18 6.48 0.75 -9.78
N TYR A 19 6.31 0.81 -11.11
CA TYR A 19 6.14 2.06 -11.85
C TYR A 19 4.70 2.34 -12.28
N ASN A 20 3.79 1.38 -12.14
CA ASN A 20 2.38 1.63 -12.42
C ASN A 20 1.76 2.46 -11.28
N VAL A 21 0.97 3.46 -11.66
CA VAL A 21 0.31 4.32 -10.68
C VAL A 21 -0.77 3.51 -9.97
N LYS A 22 -0.62 3.36 -8.66
CA LYS A 22 -1.63 2.73 -7.80
C LYS A 22 -1.87 3.57 -6.55
N PHE A 23 -3.12 3.90 -6.26
CA PHE A 23 -3.48 4.61 -5.04
C PHE A 23 -4.95 4.42 -4.63
N LEU A 24 -5.22 4.65 -3.35
CA LEU A 24 -6.56 4.67 -2.78
C LEU A 24 -7.07 6.11 -2.64
N HIS A 25 -8.27 6.37 -3.12
CA HIS A 25 -8.96 7.65 -3.03
C HIS A 25 -10.19 7.55 -2.12
N PRO A 26 -10.26 8.32 -1.01
CA PRO A 26 -11.46 8.39 -0.18
C PRO A 26 -12.66 8.97 -0.94
N ILE A 27 -13.79 8.26 -0.95
CA ILE A 27 -15.00 8.77 -1.59
C ILE A 27 -15.63 9.87 -0.74
N GLY A 28 -15.93 10.99 -1.40
CA GLY A 28 -16.64 12.13 -0.81
C GLY A 28 -17.33 12.97 -1.86
N ALA A 29 -18.08 14.01 -1.44
CA ALA A 29 -18.85 14.86 -2.33
C ALA A 29 -18.02 15.49 -3.47
N SER A 30 -16.76 15.82 -3.18
CA SER A 30 -15.80 16.32 -4.17
C SER A 30 -15.49 15.32 -5.29
N THR A 31 -15.58 14.01 -5.02
CA THR A 31 -15.31 12.96 -6.00
C THR A 31 -16.33 13.02 -7.13
N PHE A 32 -17.61 13.22 -6.80
CA PHE A 32 -18.67 13.32 -7.80
C PHE A 32 -18.68 14.68 -8.50
N LYS A 33 -18.36 15.75 -7.75
CA LYS A 33 -18.46 17.12 -8.24
C LYS A 33 -17.24 17.59 -9.05
N TYR A 34 -16.04 17.23 -8.61
CA TYR A 34 -14.79 17.78 -9.13
C TYR A 34 -13.83 16.71 -9.67
N GLY A 35 -14.08 15.43 -9.37
CA GLY A 35 -13.24 14.33 -9.79
C GLY A 35 -12.28 13.81 -8.73
N VAL A 36 -11.37 12.91 -9.13
CA VAL A 36 -10.45 12.20 -8.21
C VAL A 36 -9.07 12.84 -8.21
N THR A 37 -8.56 13.17 -7.02
CA THR A 37 -7.20 13.72 -6.85
C THR A 37 -6.17 12.60 -6.89
N ILE A 38 -5.06 12.82 -7.60
CA ILE A 38 -3.91 11.92 -7.65
C ILE A 38 -2.88 12.41 -6.61
N PRO A 39 -2.55 11.61 -5.58
CA PRO A 39 -1.50 11.94 -4.61
C PRO A 39 -0.15 12.15 -5.27
N VAL A 40 0.68 13.07 -4.75
CA VAL A 40 2.00 13.39 -5.34
C VAL A 40 2.91 12.15 -5.33
N GLU A 41 2.80 11.34 -4.29
CA GLU A 41 3.58 10.12 -4.09
C GLU A 41 3.25 9.06 -5.14
N ALA A 42 2.01 9.06 -5.65
CA ALA A 42 1.55 8.15 -6.70
C ALA A 42 1.87 8.66 -8.12
N GLN A 43 2.35 9.89 -8.30
CA GLN A 43 2.63 10.44 -9.62
C GLN A 43 3.96 9.92 -10.18
N THR A 44 3.90 9.30 -11.36
CA THR A 44 5.06 8.97 -12.20
C THR A 44 5.74 10.23 -12.75
N GLU A 45 6.97 10.09 -13.27
CA GLU A 45 7.69 11.19 -13.90
C GLU A 45 6.91 11.84 -15.05
N ARG A 46 6.26 11.01 -15.90
CA ARG A 46 5.37 11.48 -16.97
C ARG A 46 4.21 12.35 -16.45
N MET A 47 3.64 11.99 -15.31
CA MET A 47 2.56 12.75 -14.68
C MET A 47 3.09 14.06 -14.09
N ARG A 48 4.27 14.02 -13.45
CA ARG A 48 4.89 15.21 -12.87
C ARG A 48 5.24 16.26 -13.93
N ALA A 49 5.54 15.83 -15.16
CA ALA A 49 5.78 16.72 -16.29
C ALA A 49 4.53 17.46 -16.80
N ILE A 50 3.32 17.12 -16.35
CA ILE A 50 2.10 17.84 -16.74
C ILE A 50 2.12 19.24 -16.12
N GLU A 51 2.25 20.26 -16.96
CA GLU A 51 2.32 21.66 -16.51
C GLU A 51 0.96 22.23 -16.10
N LYS A 52 0.99 23.39 -15.43
CA LYS A 52 -0.22 24.11 -15.04
C LYS A 52 -0.97 24.59 -16.28
N GLY A 53 -2.28 24.30 -16.35
CA GLY A 53 -3.12 24.64 -17.50
C GLY A 53 -3.14 23.57 -18.60
N CYS A 54 -2.18 22.65 -18.61
CA CYS A 54 -2.18 21.51 -19.51
C CYS A 54 -3.20 20.45 -19.06
N LYS A 55 -3.75 19.75 -20.06
CA LYS A 55 -4.66 18.62 -19.90
C LYS A 55 -4.09 17.45 -20.70
N VAL A 56 -4.09 16.28 -20.09
CA VAL A 56 -3.71 15.03 -20.76
C VAL A 56 -4.94 14.13 -20.82
N ALA A 57 -5.32 13.70 -22.02
CA ALA A 57 -6.43 12.76 -22.20
C ALA A 57 -6.04 11.39 -21.63
N VAL A 58 -6.99 10.75 -20.95
CA VAL A 58 -6.81 9.43 -20.34
C VAL A 58 -8.04 8.58 -20.56
N ASN A 59 -7.87 7.26 -20.55
CA ASN A 59 -8.98 6.32 -20.55
C ASN A 59 -9.25 5.86 -19.13
N ILE A 60 -10.52 5.86 -18.73
CA ILE A 60 -10.96 5.30 -17.45
C ILE A 60 -11.78 4.05 -17.72
N LEU A 61 -11.27 2.92 -17.25
CA LEU A 61 -11.96 1.63 -17.19
C LEU A 61 -12.72 1.54 -15.87
N PHE A 62 -13.97 1.14 -15.93
CA PHE A 62 -14.83 0.94 -14.77
C PHE A 62 -15.96 0.00 -15.15
N GLY A 63 -16.50 -0.74 -14.18
CA GLY A 63 -17.58 -1.67 -14.48
C GLY A 63 -17.14 -2.78 -15.45
N THR A 64 -18.11 -3.29 -16.20
CA THR A 64 -17.90 -4.10 -17.41
C THR A 64 -18.09 -3.27 -18.68
N GLU A 65 -17.95 -1.95 -18.55
CA GLU A 65 -18.31 -0.99 -19.58
C GLU A 65 -17.13 -0.63 -20.49
N GLU A 66 -17.44 -0.09 -21.67
CA GLU A 66 -16.44 0.54 -22.52
C GLU A 66 -15.73 1.70 -21.81
N PRO A 67 -14.42 1.92 -22.09
CA PRO A 67 -13.65 2.99 -21.49
C PRO A 67 -14.29 4.37 -21.71
N VAL A 68 -14.21 5.24 -20.70
CA VAL A 68 -14.59 6.66 -20.84
C VAL A 68 -13.34 7.53 -20.92
N MET A 69 -13.32 8.41 -21.91
CA MET A 69 -12.24 9.41 -22.04
C MET A 69 -12.42 10.53 -21.02
N ALA A 70 -11.41 10.72 -20.17
CA ALA A 70 -11.31 11.77 -19.17
C ALA A 70 -10.03 12.59 -19.38
N GLU A 71 -9.77 13.54 -18.47
CA GLU A 71 -8.56 14.36 -18.50
C GLU A 71 -7.85 14.28 -17.15
N ILE A 72 -6.52 14.19 -17.15
CA ILE A 72 -5.68 14.54 -16.00
C ILE A 72 -5.24 15.99 -16.16
N ARG A 73 -5.37 16.79 -15.09
CA ARG A 73 -4.83 18.15 -15.04
C ARG A 73 -4.26 18.51 -13.68
N ARG A 74 -3.35 19.47 -13.65
CA ARG A 74 -2.80 20.03 -12.40
C ARG A 74 -3.81 20.96 -11.72
N LEU A 75 -3.95 20.82 -10.40
CA LEU A 75 -4.77 21.69 -9.58
C LEU A 75 -4.07 23.04 -9.33
N ASN A 76 -4.83 24.13 -9.44
CA ASN A 76 -4.33 25.47 -9.16
C ASN A 76 -4.25 25.77 -7.64
N ASN A 77 -5.11 25.12 -6.85
CA ASN A 77 -5.35 25.41 -5.44
C ASN A 77 -4.67 24.42 -4.48
N ASN A 78 -4.03 23.37 -4.99
CA ASN A 78 -3.29 22.41 -4.18
C ASN A 78 -1.95 22.09 -4.87
N PRO A 79 -0.82 22.66 -4.40
CA PRO A 79 0.48 22.53 -5.07
C PRO A 79 0.87 21.08 -5.33
N GLY A 80 1.31 20.79 -6.56
CA GLY A 80 1.80 19.46 -6.95
C GLY A 80 0.73 18.41 -7.27
N HIS A 81 -0.52 18.58 -6.83
CA HIS A 81 -1.56 17.58 -7.06
C HIS A 81 -2.12 17.62 -8.49
N LEU A 82 -2.32 16.43 -9.05
CA LEU A 82 -3.08 16.22 -10.28
C LEU A 82 -4.50 15.76 -9.94
N GLN A 83 -5.41 15.86 -10.90
CA GLN A 83 -6.78 15.40 -10.75
C GLN A 83 -7.33 14.83 -12.05
N PHE A 84 -7.99 13.67 -11.95
CA PHE A 84 -8.90 13.15 -12.96
C PHE A 84 -10.15 14.03 -13.01
N ARG A 85 -10.41 14.66 -14.15
CA ARG A 85 -11.60 15.48 -14.39
C ARG A 85 -12.56 14.72 -15.31
N TYR A 86 -13.80 14.60 -14.85
CA TYR A 86 -14.88 13.98 -15.61
C TYR A 86 -16.18 14.80 -15.47
N GLU A 87 -16.18 16.07 -15.86
CA GLU A 87 -17.32 17.00 -15.68
C GLU A 87 -18.21 17.13 -16.93
N ASN A 88 -17.70 16.73 -18.10
CA ASN A 88 -18.40 16.92 -19.37
C ASN A 88 -19.55 15.93 -19.55
N LYS A 89 -20.48 16.23 -20.47
CA LYS A 89 -21.59 15.32 -20.82
C LYS A 89 -21.10 13.97 -21.34
N SER A 90 -19.98 13.95 -22.08
CA SER A 90 -19.33 12.72 -22.54
C SER A 90 -18.88 11.78 -21.42
N GLN A 91 -18.70 12.30 -20.20
CA GLN A 91 -18.26 11.54 -19.03
C GLN A 91 -19.40 11.26 -18.03
N GLU A 92 -20.65 11.54 -18.43
CA GLU A 92 -21.82 11.34 -17.57
C GLU A 92 -21.99 9.89 -17.14
N ARG A 93 -21.64 8.93 -18.00
CA ARG A 93 -21.64 7.49 -17.68
C ARG A 93 -20.78 7.17 -16.45
N LEU A 94 -19.54 7.64 -16.42
CA LEU A 94 -18.65 7.45 -15.27
C LEU A 94 -19.24 8.08 -13.99
N ARG A 95 -19.79 9.30 -14.08
CA ARG A 95 -20.43 9.93 -12.91
C ARG A 95 -21.63 9.13 -12.41
N ARG A 96 -22.50 8.66 -13.31
CA ARG A 96 -23.65 7.82 -12.96
C ARG A 96 -23.22 6.48 -12.35
N TYR A 97 -22.18 5.86 -12.90
CA TYR A 97 -21.59 4.64 -12.34
C TYR A 97 -21.12 4.87 -10.90
N LEU A 98 -20.26 5.88 -10.68
CA LEU A 98 -19.76 6.21 -9.35
C LEU A 98 -20.91 6.56 -8.39
N SER A 99 -21.89 7.35 -8.82
CA SER A 99 -23.06 7.68 -8.00
C SER A 99 -23.97 6.48 -7.75
N GLY A 100 -24.10 5.54 -8.67
CA GLY A 100 -24.88 4.31 -8.47
C GLY A 100 -24.22 3.38 -7.45
N ILE A 101 -22.89 3.26 -7.50
CA ILE A 101 -22.11 2.44 -6.59
C ILE A 101 -21.98 3.07 -5.20
N PHE A 102 -21.72 4.38 -5.14
CA PHE A 102 -21.37 5.06 -3.89
C PHE A 102 -22.44 6.03 -3.36
N GLY A 103 -23.44 6.40 -4.16
CA GLY A 103 -24.38 7.49 -3.84
C GLY A 103 -25.32 7.21 -2.67
N SER A 104 -25.51 5.94 -2.31
CA SER A 104 -26.21 5.51 -1.10
C SER A 104 -25.27 5.08 0.03
N THR A 105 -23.96 4.97 -0.21
CA THR A 105 -23.03 4.43 0.79
C THR A 105 -22.57 5.44 1.82
N GLU A 106 -22.41 4.94 3.03
CA GLU A 106 -21.86 5.66 4.17
C GLU A 106 -20.43 6.17 3.93
N ARG A 107 -20.08 7.28 4.59
CA ARG A 107 -18.70 7.77 4.65
C ARG A 107 -17.72 6.63 4.96
N GLY A 108 -16.68 6.51 4.13
CA GLY A 108 -15.57 5.58 4.32
C GLY A 108 -15.44 4.48 3.26
N SER A 109 -16.22 4.52 2.19
CA SER A 109 -15.87 3.76 0.97
C SER A 109 -14.62 4.36 0.30
N LEU A 110 -13.87 3.52 -0.40
CA LEU A 110 -12.66 3.89 -1.13
C LEU A 110 -12.83 3.58 -2.62
N LEU A 111 -12.03 4.25 -3.43
CA LEU A 111 -11.83 3.90 -4.83
C LEU A 111 -10.35 3.60 -5.01
N GLU A 112 -10.03 2.35 -5.35
CA GLU A 112 -8.70 1.97 -5.79
C GLU A 112 -8.55 2.36 -7.27
N ILE A 113 -7.44 3.02 -7.58
CA ILE A 113 -7.11 3.45 -8.93
C ILE A 113 -5.77 2.82 -9.29
N GLU A 114 -5.76 2.11 -10.41
CA GLU A 114 -4.60 1.42 -10.94
C GLU A 114 -4.40 1.77 -12.41
N GLU A 115 -3.19 2.18 -12.79
CA GLU A 115 -2.80 2.34 -14.18
C GLU A 115 -2.42 0.99 -14.78
N VAL A 116 -3.27 0.46 -15.67
CA VAL A 116 -3.07 -0.86 -16.27
C VAL A 116 -2.16 -0.80 -17.50
N ILE A 117 -2.19 0.32 -18.22
CA ILE A 117 -1.24 0.71 -19.27
C ILE A 117 -1.12 2.23 -19.25
N PRO A 118 -0.07 2.84 -19.86
CA PRO A 118 0.13 4.28 -19.81
C PRO A 118 -1.14 5.08 -20.17
N PHE A 119 -1.55 5.95 -19.26
CA PHE A 119 -2.75 6.80 -19.35
C PHE A 119 -4.09 6.06 -19.46
N THR A 120 -4.15 4.80 -19.06
CA THR A 120 -5.39 4.03 -18.92
C THR A 120 -5.52 3.51 -17.49
N PHE A 121 -6.57 3.95 -16.80
CA PHE A 121 -6.74 3.72 -15.37
C PHE A 121 -7.99 2.89 -15.10
N LEU A 122 -7.85 1.85 -14.29
CA LEU A 122 -8.93 1.04 -13.79
C LEU A 122 -9.40 1.59 -12.44
N PHE A 123 -10.70 1.90 -12.35
CA PHE A 123 -11.38 2.37 -11.16
C PHE A 123 -12.09 1.20 -10.49
N LYS A 124 -11.59 0.76 -9.33
CA LYS A 124 -12.11 -0.39 -8.57
C LYS A 124 -12.76 0.08 -7.26
N PRO A 125 -14.09 -0.05 -7.12
CA PRO A 125 -14.77 0.31 -5.88
C PRO A 125 -14.39 -0.62 -4.73
N ILE A 126 -14.14 -0.04 -3.55
CA ILE A 126 -14.00 -0.73 -2.27
C ILE A 126 -15.07 -0.17 -1.34
N LEU A 127 -16.13 -0.94 -1.15
CA LEU A 127 -17.30 -0.48 -0.40
C LEU A 127 -17.10 -0.72 1.09
N LYS A 128 -17.40 0.28 1.93
CA LYS A 128 -17.29 0.12 3.39
C LYS A 128 -18.17 -1.00 3.94
N ASN A 129 -19.37 -1.20 3.39
CA ASN A 129 -20.31 -2.22 3.84
C ASN A 129 -19.86 -3.65 3.55
N THR A 130 -18.87 -3.86 2.66
CA THR A 130 -18.25 -5.18 2.47
C THR A 130 -17.18 -5.47 3.51
N LYS A 131 -17.03 -4.62 4.54
CA LYS A 131 -16.04 -4.73 5.62
C LYS A 131 -14.63 -4.97 5.07
N PRO A 132 -14.10 -4.03 4.27
CA PRO A 132 -12.76 -4.17 3.71
C PRO A 132 -11.75 -4.38 4.84
N SER A 133 -10.74 -5.22 4.63
CA SER A 133 -9.76 -5.59 5.64
C SER A 133 -8.34 -5.56 5.10
N LEU A 134 -7.35 -5.72 5.97
CA LEU A 134 -5.96 -5.73 5.55
C LEU A 134 -5.58 -7.06 4.90
N GLN A 135 -4.70 -7.00 3.90
CA GLN A 135 -4.09 -8.18 3.29
C GLN A 135 -2.64 -7.90 2.92
N ILE A 136 -1.87 -8.97 2.72
CA ILE A 136 -0.58 -8.86 2.05
C ILE A 136 -0.85 -8.81 0.54
N SER A 137 -0.52 -7.68 -0.07
CA SER A 137 -0.63 -7.45 -1.52
C SER A 137 0.60 -7.96 -2.26
N ASP A 138 1.78 -7.66 -1.73
CA ASP A 138 3.07 -7.98 -2.36
C ASP A 138 4.09 -8.48 -1.34
N MET A 139 5.04 -9.28 -1.82
CA MET A 139 6.17 -9.77 -1.03
C MET A 139 7.47 -9.60 -1.81
N LEU A 140 8.46 -9.02 -1.16
CA LEU A 140 9.84 -8.94 -1.62
C LEU A 140 10.65 -9.96 -0.84
N LEU A 141 11.31 -10.86 -1.56
CA LEU A 141 12.06 -11.97 -0.97
C LEU A 141 13.56 -11.73 -1.16
N HIS A 142 14.31 -11.80 -0.06
CA HIS A 142 15.77 -11.77 -0.07
C HIS A 142 16.31 -13.10 0.44
N ARG A 143 17.18 -13.74 -0.37
CA ARG A 143 17.78 -15.07 -0.11
C ARG A 143 16.74 -16.16 0.18
N LEU A 144 15.61 -16.10 -0.51
CA LEU A 144 14.52 -17.05 -0.39
C LEU A 144 13.72 -17.08 -1.70
N GLU A 145 13.20 -18.24 -2.07
CA GLU A 145 12.29 -18.40 -3.21
C GLU A 145 10.83 -18.47 -2.74
N GLN A 146 9.90 -18.14 -3.65
CA GLN A 146 8.45 -18.14 -3.37
C GLN A 146 7.95 -19.49 -2.83
N LYS A 147 8.44 -20.60 -3.38
CA LYS A 147 8.10 -21.97 -2.96
C LYS A 147 8.52 -22.29 -1.52
N GLU A 148 9.52 -21.57 -0.99
CA GLU A 148 9.97 -21.73 0.39
C GLU A 148 9.08 -20.94 1.35
N ILE A 149 8.59 -19.76 0.93
CA ILE A 149 7.61 -18.97 1.70
C ILE A 149 6.35 -19.78 2.01
N GLU A 150 5.84 -20.49 1.01
CA GLU A 150 4.61 -21.26 1.10
C GLU A 150 4.68 -22.40 2.14
N ARG A 151 5.89 -22.77 2.58
CA ARG A 151 6.11 -23.80 3.60
C ARG A 151 6.01 -23.25 5.03
N PHE A 152 6.08 -21.94 5.22
CA PHE A 152 5.96 -21.33 6.55
C PHE A 152 4.49 -21.14 6.92
N ALA A 153 3.98 -21.98 7.82
CA ALA A 153 2.61 -21.89 8.33
C ALA A 153 2.34 -20.54 9.03
N GLU A 154 3.38 -19.93 9.58
CA GLU A 154 3.38 -18.61 10.20
C GLU A 154 2.98 -17.50 9.21
N ILE A 155 3.40 -17.59 7.94
CA ILE A 155 3.03 -16.59 6.92
C ILE A 155 1.52 -16.66 6.65
N SER A 156 0.95 -17.86 6.61
CA SER A 156 -0.50 -18.04 6.51
C SER A 156 -1.22 -17.47 7.73
N GLN A 157 -0.70 -17.69 8.95
CA GLN A 157 -1.29 -17.10 10.17
C GLN A 157 -1.25 -15.57 10.16
N ILE A 158 -0.20 -14.96 9.63
CA ILE A 158 -0.12 -13.50 9.46
C ILE A 158 -1.18 -13.02 8.47
N LYS A 159 -1.33 -13.69 7.32
CA LYS A 159 -2.38 -13.38 6.34
C LYS A 159 -3.77 -13.47 6.96
N GLU A 160 -4.06 -14.54 7.70
CA GLU A 160 -5.31 -14.71 8.44
C GLU A 160 -5.52 -13.61 9.48
N SER A 161 -4.47 -13.24 10.21
CA SER A 161 -4.54 -12.17 11.21
C SER A 161 -4.75 -10.79 10.59
N LEU A 162 -4.19 -10.50 9.42
CA LEU A 162 -4.42 -9.24 8.71
C LEU A 162 -5.87 -9.17 8.20
N ALA A 163 -6.41 -10.29 7.71
CA ALA A 163 -7.76 -10.36 7.18
C ALA A 163 -8.86 -10.06 8.21
N THR A 164 -8.57 -10.18 9.52
CA THR A 164 -9.50 -9.80 10.60
C THR A 164 -9.44 -8.31 10.96
N VAL A 165 -8.42 -7.58 10.48
CA VAL A 165 -8.25 -6.15 10.74
C VAL A 165 -9.09 -5.37 9.72
N GLU A 166 -10.33 -5.07 10.09
CA GLU A 166 -11.24 -4.23 9.28
C GLU A 166 -10.65 -2.81 9.10
N TYR A 167 -10.78 -2.26 7.90
CA TYR A 167 -10.44 -0.88 7.58
C TYR A 167 -11.43 0.09 8.22
N GLY A 168 -10.89 1.16 8.81
CA GLY A 168 -11.66 2.26 9.36
C GLY A 168 -11.06 3.63 9.06
N THR A 169 -11.88 4.57 8.60
CA THR A 169 -11.46 5.97 8.35
C THR A 169 -10.97 6.69 9.59
N ARG A 170 -11.42 6.26 10.77
CA ARG A 170 -11.03 6.83 12.06
C ARG A 170 -9.74 6.23 12.63
N PHE A 171 -9.24 5.14 12.07
CA PHE A 171 -8.06 4.46 12.59
C PHE A 171 -6.78 5.21 12.20
N SER A 172 -5.93 5.45 13.20
CA SER A 172 -4.56 5.93 13.07
C SER A 172 -3.58 4.79 12.76
N GLN A 173 -2.31 5.11 12.54
CA GLN A 173 -1.25 4.09 12.41
C GLN A 173 -1.18 3.22 13.68
N SER A 174 -1.25 3.84 14.86
CA SER A 174 -1.25 3.15 16.15
C SER A 174 -2.45 2.20 16.30
N ASP A 175 -3.62 2.61 15.78
CA ASP A 175 -4.82 1.77 15.78
C ASP A 175 -4.65 0.48 14.97
N TYR A 176 -4.03 0.57 13.79
CA TYR A 176 -3.75 -0.60 12.96
C TYR A 176 -2.68 -1.49 13.60
N ASN A 177 -1.58 -0.90 14.09
CA ASN A 177 -0.54 -1.65 14.80
C ASN A 177 -1.14 -2.43 15.98
N SER A 178 -1.94 -1.77 16.83
CA SER A 178 -2.57 -2.43 17.99
C SER A 178 -3.44 -3.64 17.59
N ARG A 179 -4.24 -3.52 16.53
CA ARG A 179 -5.11 -4.60 16.04
C ARG A 179 -4.34 -5.76 15.42
N ILE A 180 -3.29 -5.46 14.65
CA ILE A 180 -2.37 -6.48 14.12
C ILE A 180 -1.71 -7.21 15.29
N HIS A 181 -1.27 -6.46 16.30
CA HIS A 181 -0.61 -7.03 17.47
C HIS A 181 -1.54 -7.98 18.24
N GLU A 182 -2.79 -7.57 18.46
CA GLU A 182 -3.82 -8.40 19.09
C GLU A 182 -4.06 -9.69 18.29
N GLY A 183 -4.27 -9.58 16.97
CA GLY A 183 -4.50 -10.73 16.10
C GLY A 183 -3.34 -11.75 16.11
N LEU A 184 -2.10 -11.28 16.03
CA LEU A 184 -0.92 -12.16 16.12
C LEU A 184 -0.77 -12.78 17.50
N THR A 185 -1.05 -12.03 18.56
CA THR A 185 -1.01 -12.56 19.94
C THR A 185 -2.03 -13.68 20.13
N LEU A 186 -3.25 -13.52 19.62
CA LEU A 186 -4.29 -14.56 19.65
C LEU A 186 -3.90 -15.83 18.87
N LYS A 187 -3.03 -15.69 17.87
CA LYS A 187 -2.44 -16.81 17.12
C LYS A 187 -1.20 -17.40 17.82
N GLY A 188 -0.86 -16.98 19.04
CA GLY A 188 0.24 -17.51 19.84
C GLY A 188 1.62 -17.05 19.39
N TRP A 189 1.72 -15.83 18.83
CA TRP A 189 3.01 -15.19 18.60
C TRP A 189 3.55 -14.57 19.90
N ASN A 190 4.84 -14.73 20.15
CA ASN A 190 5.51 -14.17 21.32
C ASN A 190 5.77 -12.67 21.08
N ARG A 191 5.23 -11.80 21.92
CA ARG A 191 5.36 -10.34 21.79
C ARG A 191 6.69 -9.81 22.31
N GLU A 192 7.15 -8.71 21.73
CA GLU A 192 8.24 -7.87 22.27
C GLU A 192 9.48 -8.67 22.70
N GLN A 193 9.90 -9.60 21.85
CA GLN A 193 10.99 -10.51 22.18
C GLN A 193 12.33 -9.79 22.12
N LYS A 194 13.10 -9.89 23.22
CA LYS A 194 14.44 -9.30 23.29
C LYS A 194 15.39 -10.06 22.37
N VAL A 195 15.93 -9.35 21.38
CA VAL A 195 16.93 -9.87 20.47
C VAL A 195 18.26 -10.05 21.20
N VAL A 196 18.73 -8.98 21.85
CA VAL A 196 19.94 -8.94 22.67
C VAL A 196 19.57 -8.29 24.01
N GLU A 197 19.79 -8.99 25.12
CA GLU A 197 19.29 -8.58 26.43
C GLU A 197 19.96 -7.29 26.92
N GLU A 198 21.26 -7.17 26.69
CA GLU A 198 22.12 -6.06 27.12
C GLU A 198 21.83 -4.77 26.35
N LEU A 199 21.35 -4.87 25.10
CA LEU A 199 21.06 -3.72 24.24
C LEU A 199 19.61 -3.24 24.37
N GLY A 200 18.76 -3.99 25.07
CA GLY A 200 17.32 -3.68 25.17
C GLY A 200 16.58 -3.70 23.82
N LEU A 201 17.19 -4.24 22.77
CA LEU A 201 16.60 -4.31 21.43
C LEU A 201 15.55 -5.41 21.40
N LYS A 202 14.35 -5.05 20.94
CA LYS A 202 13.22 -5.96 20.83
C LYS A 202 12.68 -5.98 19.41
N CYS A 203 12.16 -7.13 18.99
CA CYS A 203 11.26 -7.23 17.85
C CYS A 203 9.82 -7.34 18.32
N ASP A 204 8.89 -6.87 17.48
CA ASP A 204 7.47 -6.90 17.80
C ASP A 204 6.96 -8.32 18.06
N PHE A 205 7.34 -9.29 17.22
CA PHE A 205 6.94 -10.69 17.37
C PHE A 205 8.01 -11.72 17.02
N GLU A 206 7.91 -12.88 17.66
CA GLU A 206 8.62 -14.10 17.28
C GLU A 206 7.68 -15.31 17.32
N LYS A 207 7.88 -16.23 16.38
CA LYS A 207 7.33 -17.58 16.47
C LYS A 207 8.16 -18.55 15.62
N ASN A 208 8.57 -19.68 16.21
CA ASN A 208 9.27 -20.77 15.53
C ASN A 208 10.53 -20.32 14.74
N GLY A 209 11.24 -19.31 15.25
CA GLY A 209 12.43 -18.74 14.61
C GLY A 209 12.12 -17.74 13.49
N ILE A 210 10.86 -17.33 13.31
CA ILE A 210 10.45 -16.22 12.44
C ILE A 210 10.26 -14.97 13.29
N TRP A 211 10.96 -13.91 12.94
CA TRP A 211 10.98 -12.64 13.66
C TRP A 211 10.28 -11.59 12.82
N VAL A 212 9.32 -10.87 13.41
CA VAL A 212 8.44 -9.94 12.69
C VAL A 212 8.53 -8.54 13.29
N GLU A 213 8.54 -7.54 12.42
CA GLU A 213 8.39 -6.12 12.75
C GLU A 213 7.22 -5.52 11.97
N VAL A 214 6.40 -4.70 12.62
CA VAL A 214 5.21 -4.06 12.05
C VAL A 214 5.43 -2.55 11.97
N GLU A 215 5.94 -2.06 10.85
CA GLU A 215 6.36 -0.67 10.67
C GLU A 215 5.39 0.12 9.78
N PHE A 216 4.41 0.75 10.43
CA PHE A 216 3.47 1.72 9.84
C PHE A 216 3.88 3.18 10.11
N GLY A 217 5.06 3.38 10.68
CA GLY A 217 5.58 4.65 11.12
C GLY A 217 6.64 5.22 10.18
N ASN A 218 7.77 5.63 10.74
CA ASN A 218 8.74 6.50 10.07
C ASN A 218 9.62 5.72 9.09
N ALA A 219 9.72 6.21 7.85
CA ALA A 219 10.58 5.67 6.81
C ALA A 219 12.09 5.62 7.17
N ARG A 220 12.54 6.28 8.24
CA ARG A 220 13.93 6.22 8.72
C ARG A 220 14.21 5.04 9.65
N SER A 221 13.18 4.47 10.26
CA SER A 221 13.36 3.46 11.33
C SER A 221 13.60 2.05 10.79
N TYR A 222 13.12 1.72 9.59
CA TYR A 222 13.14 0.34 9.08
C TYR A 222 14.54 -0.27 8.87
N TYR A 223 15.59 0.57 8.70
CA TYR A 223 16.98 0.09 8.70
C TYR A 223 17.37 -0.57 10.03
N GLN A 224 16.83 -0.05 11.14
CA GLN A 224 17.06 -0.64 12.47
C GLN A 224 16.41 -2.02 12.55
N ASP A 225 15.26 -2.22 11.91
CA ASP A 225 14.56 -3.52 11.88
C ASP A 225 15.39 -4.60 11.17
N TYR A 226 16.06 -4.26 10.06
CA TYR A 226 17.00 -5.19 9.44
C TYR A 226 18.17 -5.53 10.35
N VAL A 227 18.72 -4.56 11.09
CA VAL A 227 19.78 -4.84 12.08
C VAL A 227 19.26 -5.76 13.18
N LYS A 228 18.03 -5.56 13.67
CA LYS A 228 17.43 -6.46 14.66
C LYS A 228 17.30 -7.89 14.12
N PHE A 229 16.89 -8.09 12.86
CA PHE A 229 16.86 -9.43 12.26
C PHE A 229 18.24 -10.07 12.23
N MET A 230 19.27 -9.34 11.81
CA MET A 230 20.65 -9.84 11.77
C MET A 230 21.16 -10.23 13.16
N LEU A 231 20.83 -9.43 14.19
CA LEU A 231 21.13 -9.77 15.58
C LEU A 231 20.34 -11.00 16.05
N ALA A 232 19.07 -11.13 15.68
CA ALA A 232 18.25 -12.29 16.00
C ALA A 232 18.81 -13.56 15.35
N LYS A 233 19.32 -13.47 14.12
CA LYS A 233 20.03 -14.57 13.48
C LYS A 233 21.26 -14.99 14.29
N LYS A 234 22.08 -14.02 14.68
CA LYS A 234 23.34 -14.26 15.38
C LYS A 234 23.15 -14.80 16.80
N TYR A 235 22.17 -14.29 17.54
CA TYR A 235 22.04 -14.54 18.99
C TYR A 235 20.83 -15.41 19.36
N ARG A 236 19.85 -15.56 18.47
CA ARG A 236 18.58 -16.27 18.73
C ARG A 236 18.23 -17.32 17.67
N ASN A 237 19.18 -17.67 16.79
CA ASN A 237 18.98 -18.64 15.70
C ASN A 237 17.77 -18.33 14.80
N ALA A 238 17.51 -17.04 14.54
CA ALA A 238 16.44 -16.64 13.63
C ALA A 238 16.64 -17.27 12.24
N ARG A 239 15.55 -17.81 11.70
CA ARG A 239 15.48 -18.46 10.39
C ARG A 239 14.98 -17.51 9.30
N LEU A 240 14.15 -16.54 9.70
CA LEU A 240 13.52 -15.58 8.80
C LEU A 240 13.26 -14.26 9.54
N GLY A 241 13.60 -13.13 8.92
CA GLY A 241 13.11 -11.81 9.31
C GLY A 241 11.97 -11.39 8.39
N LEU A 242 10.90 -10.83 8.94
CA LEU A 242 9.73 -10.37 8.20
C LEU A 242 9.38 -8.94 8.61
N LEU A 243 9.47 -8.01 7.65
CA LEU A 243 9.00 -6.64 7.81
C LEU A 243 7.61 -6.50 7.20
N LEU A 244 6.61 -6.21 8.02
CA LEU A 244 5.27 -5.81 7.59
C LEU A 244 5.21 -4.29 7.52
N CYS A 245 4.94 -3.74 6.34
CA CYS A 245 4.79 -2.31 6.14
C CYS A 245 3.67 -2.01 5.14
N PRO A 246 3.04 -0.83 5.17
CA PRO A 246 1.99 -0.51 4.21
C PRO A 246 2.54 -0.39 2.79
N THR A 247 1.71 -0.61 1.77
CA THR A 247 1.98 -0.13 0.40
C THR A 247 2.02 1.40 0.38
N THR A 248 2.60 1.99 -0.66
CA THR A 248 2.60 3.46 -0.83
C THR A 248 1.18 3.99 -0.94
N SER A 249 0.31 3.24 -1.61
CA SER A 249 -1.12 3.53 -1.71
C SER A 249 -1.80 3.59 -0.34
N PHE A 250 -1.60 2.59 0.52
CA PHE A 250 -2.18 2.61 1.86
C PHE A 250 -1.52 3.65 2.78
N ALA A 251 -0.20 3.81 2.70
CA ALA A 251 0.54 4.82 3.45
C ALA A 251 0.03 6.24 3.14
N SER A 252 -0.13 6.59 1.86
CA SER A 252 -0.68 7.88 1.42
C SER A 252 -2.09 8.11 1.93
N LEU A 253 -2.94 7.08 1.93
CA LEU A 253 -4.27 7.14 2.52
C LEU A 253 -4.21 7.43 4.03
N LEU A 254 -3.35 6.74 4.78
CA LEU A 254 -3.17 6.98 6.22
C LEU A 254 -2.68 8.40 6.51
N CYS A 255 -1.76 8.93 5.69
CA CYS A 255 -1.31 10.32 5.76
C CYS A 255 -2.46 11.31 5.51
N GLU A 256 -3.27 11.05 4.48
CA GLU A 256 -4.41 11.90 4.15
C GLU A 256 -5.44 11.91 5.27
N LEU A 257 -5.86 10.74 5.77
CA LEU A 257 -6.78 10.63 6.90
C LEU A 257 -6.21 11.29 8.16
N GLY A 258 -4.90 11.15 8.41
CA GLY A 258 -4.20 11.84 9.48
C GLY A 258 -4.29 13.37 9.37
N ARG A 259 -4.06 13.92 8.16
CA ARG A 259 -4.20 15.36 7.88
C ARG A 259 -5.65 15.83 8.03
N GLN A 260 -6.63 15.05 7.59
CA GLN A 260 -8.04 15.38 7.74
C GLN A 260 -8.42 15.45 9.22
N ARG A 261 -8.07 14.44 10.03
CA ARG A 261 -8.31 14.43 11.49
C ARG A 261 -7.63 15.59 12.21
N ALA A 262 -6.41 15.95 11.80
CA ALA A 262 -5.69 17.09 12.37
C ALA A 262 -6.33 18.45 12.01
N ARG A 263 -7.06 18.56 10.90
CA ARG A 263 -7.83 19.77 10.54
C ARG A 263 -9.14 19.86 11.31
N GLU A 264 -9.79 18.72 11.55
CA GLU A 264 -11.04 18.63 12.31
C GLU A 264 -10.82 18.89 13.81
N ASN A 265 -9.69 18.43 14.35
CA ASN A 265 -9.27 18.72 15.71
C ASN A 265 -8.40 19.98 15.71
N VAL A 266 -8.97 21.15 16.03
CA VAL A 266 -8.34 22.50 16.01
C VAL A 266 -7.13 22.67 16.96
N VAL A 267 -6.52 21.58 17.43
CA VAL A 267 -5.44 21.58 18.42
C VAL A 267 -4.16 21.06 17.76
N ARG A 268 -3.35 21.98 17.19
CA ARG A 268 -1.87 21.95 17.22
C ARG A 268 -1.27 23.15 16.47
N GLU A 269 -0.52 23.97 17.19
CA GLU A 269 0.21 25.16 16.70
C GLU A 269 1.49 24.84 15.89
N ARG A 270 1.80 23.56 15.65
CA ARG A 270 2.95 23.16 14.82
C ARG A 270 2.58 22.03 13.89
N GLN A 271 2.80 22.24 12.60
CA GLN A 271 2.77 21.16 11.61
C GLN A 271 3.87 20.15 11.97
N PRO A 272 3.55 18.88 12.22
CA PRO A 272 4.57 17.87 12.42
C PRO A 272 5.42 17.77 11.14
N THR A 273 6.73 17.89 11.28
CA THR A 273 7.67 17.64 10.19
C THR A 273 7.61 16.16 9.84
N TYR A 274 6.86 15.82 8.81
CA TYR A 274 6.62 14.45 8.41
C TYR A 274 7.80 13.95 7.57
N SER A 275 8.57 12.97 8.07
CA SER A 275 9.72 12.40 7.37
C SER A 275 9.37 11.29 6.37
N GLY A 276 8.09 11.15 6.01
CA GLY A 276 7.57 10.08 5.15
C GLY A 276 7.22 8.82 5.93
N MET A 277 6.14 8.14 5.53
CA MET A 277 5.83 6.80 6.04
C MET A 277 6.77 5.78 5.43
N MET A 278 7.12 4.73 6.17
CA MET A 278 7.68 3.55 5.55
C MET A 278 6.67 2.96 4.53
N SER A 279 7.16 2.46 3.39
CA SER A 279 6.33 1.72 2.45
C SER A 279 7.06 0.52 1.83
N TYR A 280 6.29 -0.46 1.38
CA TYR A 280 6.80 -1.62 0.65
C TYR A 280 7.68 -1.22 -0.53
N GLU A 281 7.22 -0.28 -1.36
CA GLU A 281 7.92 0.15 -2.57
C GLU A 281 9.23 0.88 -2.23
N LYS A 282 9.29 1.55 -1.06
CA LYS A 282 10.55 2.11 -0.56
C LYS A 282 11.54 0.99 -0.23
N ALA A 283 11.13 -0.02 0.53
CA ALA A 283 11.97 -1.19 0.80
C ALA A 283 12.36 -1.92 -0.50
N ALA A 284 11.44 -2.10 -1.44
CA ALA A 284 11.71 -2.76 -2.72
C ALA A 284 12.75 -2.03 -3.58
N ARG A 285 12.77 -0.70 -3.55
CA ARG A 285 13.83 0.09 -4.21
C ARG A 285 15.16 -0.01 -3.49
N GLU A 286 15.18 -0.04 -2.15
CA GLU A 286 16.40 0.11 -1.36
C GLU A 286 17.07 -1.23 -1.03
N LEU A 287 16.30 -2.30 -0.79
CA LEU A 287 16.83 -3.61 -0.40
C LEU A 287 17.86 -4.20 -1.39
N PRO A 288 17.72 -4.07 -2.72
CA PRO A 288 18.74 -4.56 -3.66
C PRO A 288 20.12 -3.95 -3.44
N PHE A 289 20.20 -2.69 -2.99
CA PHE A 289 21.46 -2.01 -2.70
C PHE A 289 22.03 -2.37 -1.32
N LEU A 290 21.19 -2.90 -0.43
CA LEU A 290 21.55 -3.25 0.95
C LEU A 290 21.76 -4.76 1.13
N GLY A 291 21.23 -5.58 0.23
CA GLY A 291 21.13 -7.03 0.36
C GLY A 291 22.45 -7.74 0.61
N PHE A 292 23.57 -7.16 0.16
CA PHE A 292 24.91 -7.69 0.42
C PHE A 292 25.26 -7.72 1.93
N MET A 293 24.67 -6.84 2.73
CA MET A 293 24.87 -6.77 4.18
C MET A 293 24.10 -7.86 4.94
N PHE A 294 23.07 -8.45 4.32
CA PHE A 294 22.18 -9.39 4.98
C PHE A 294 22.48 -10.82 4.54
N ASP A 295 22.86 -11.65 5.50
CA ASP A 295 23.25 -13.04 5.28
C ASP A 295 22.14 -14.04 5.63
N MET A 296 20.96 -13.55 6.04
CA MET A 296 19.76 -14.36 6.34
C MET A 296 18.62 -14.11 5.35
N PRO A 297 17.64 -15.04 5.27
CA PRO A 297 16.37 -14.78 4.61
C PRO A 297 15.64 -13.59 5.24
N ILE A 298 15.21 -12.65 4.40
CA ILE A 298 14.37 -11.51 4.79
C ILE A 298 13.19 -11.42 3.83
N VAL A 299 12.02 -11.16 4.38
CA VAL A 299 10.81 -10.85 3.62
C VAL A 299 10.36 -9.45 3.97
N VAL A 300 10.02 -8.66 2.97
CA VAL A 300 9.25 -7.44 3.17
C VAL A 300 7.87 -7.65 2.56
N ALA A 301 6.82 -7.51 3.34
CA ALA A 301 5.45 -7.74 2.92
C ALA A 301 4.65 -6.44 2.95
N GLY A 302 4.12 -6.06 1.78
CA GLY A 302 3.30 -4.88 1.57
C GLY A 302 1.86 -5.11 1.99
N VAL A 303 1.43 -4.41 3.03
CA VAL A 303 0.06 -4.48 3.55
C VAL A 303 -0.81 -3.45 2.84
N GLU A 304 -1.95 -3.89 2.32
CA GLU A 304 -2.93 -3.03 1.63
C GLU A 304 -4.35 -3.34 2.15
N ILE A 305 -5.28 -2.43 1.88
CA ILE A 305 -6.71 -2.64 2.10
C ILE A 305 -7.28 -3.43 0.91
N SER A 306 -7.96 -4.52 1.24
CA SER A 306 -8.75 -5.33 0.31
C SER A 306 -10.24 -5.12 0.56
N GLY A 307 -11.01 -4.93 -0.51
CA GLY A 307 -12.46 -5.06 -0.46
C GLY A 307 -12.92 -6.25 -1.29
N GLN A 308 -14.13 -6.75 -1.04
CA GLN A 308 -14.79 -7.58 -2.04
C GLN A 308 -15.01 -6.70 -3.29
N SER A 309 -14.18 -6.91 -4.29
CA SER A 309 -14.40 -6.35 -5.60
C SER A 309 -15.69 -6.94 -6.16
N LEU A 310 -16.64 -6.08 -6.55
CA LEU A 310 -17.86 -6.51 -7.26
C LEU A 310 -17.54 -7.15 -8.62
N PHE A 311 -16.27 -7.18 -9.02
CA PHE A 311 -15.76 -7.86 -10.21
C PHE A 311 -15.27 -9.28 -9.89
N GLN A 312 -16.20 -10.17 -9.52
CA GLN A 312 -15.99 -11.61 -9.70
C GLN A 312 -16.86 -12.06 -10.87
N GLY A 313 -16.23 -12.38 -12.01
CA GLY A 313 -16.88 -13.08 -13.12
C GLY A 313 -16.71 -12.41 -14.50
N ASN A 314 -15.52 -12.51 -15.08
CA ASN A 314 -15.30 -13.18 -16.36
C ASN A 314 -13.87 -12.94 -16.83
N ALA A 315 -13.12 -14.03 -16.99
CA ALA A 315 -11.91 -14.04 -17.78
C ALA A 315 -12.26 -13.62 -19.21
N VAL A 316 -11.94 -12.38 -19.57
CA VAL A 316 -11.86 -11.93 -20.96
C VAL A 316 -10.44 -11.44 -21.19
N LEU A 317 -9.51 -12.38 -21.13
CA LEU A 317 -8.29 -12.35 -21.92
C LEU A 317 -8.25 -13.67 -22.67
N GLY A 318 -9.05 -13.70 -23.74
CA GLY A 318 -9.14 -14.77 -24.69
C GLY A 318 -9.43 -14.16 -26.05
N GLN A 319 -8.39 -13.56 -26.65
CA GLN A 319 -8.04 -13.57 -28.08
C GLN A 319 -6.77 -12.75 -28.30
#